data_AF-A0A151JQM1-F1
#
_entry.id   AF-A0A151JQM1-F1
#
_cell.length_a   1.000
_cell.length_b   1.000
_cell.length_c   1.000
_cell.angle_alpha   90.00
_cell.angle_beta   90.00
_cell.angle_gamma   90.00
#
_symmetry.space_group_name_H-M   'P 1'
#
loop_
_entity.id
_entity.type
_entity.pdbx_description
1 polymer ?
#
loop_
_entity_poly.entity_id
_entity_poly.type
_entity_poly.pdbx_seq_one_letter_code
_entity_poly.pdbx_strand_id
1 'polypeptide(L)'
;MHEAERGKYLQLGCNYFQNKHANYTSSLRIYKTQNRSFSSSMFVRVLANGEKHDRKWLMYSESTGCVFCYVCKLFSNANSRESKFVKGGFSDWKKATESITSHENSKEHKDCLIIWISRTSATNLIDKELATTIQNETRYWTEILNRVLAVIRFLAERGLAFRGKNEVVGASNNGNYLGALELIAQFDPFLEKHLQMHANKGRGHVSYLSKTICEEFIKILAAKVFTTILSEIKEAKYFGLIVDSTPDLSHIDQLTIVMRYCLKGSIIERFLCFIPIYSHTGESLSTEVLNLLENNSIDICDCRAQTYDNASNMSGKYNGCQALIKEKNELAYYVPCVAHSLNLIGECSVDSCFYAINFFSFLQKLYAFFSASTHRWDVLMQYTTTSVKNLSATRWSCRYDAVSTLKNNFDCVYNALNKLSSNEDENAVTRNEAKSYLWN
;
A
#
# COMPACT_ATOMS: atom_id res chain seq x y z
N MET A 1 -30.35 -25.83 -25.20
CA MET A 1 -29.92 -25.63 -26.59
C MET A 1 -28.49 -26.09 -26.69
N HIS A 2 -28.22 -27.05 -27.57
CA HIS A 2 -26.89 -27.65 -27.74
C HIS A 2 -25.93 -26.68 -28.44
N GLU A 3 -24.63 -26.84 -28.23
CA GLU A 3 -23.61 -25.91 -28.76
C GLU A 3 -23.57 -25.87 -30.29
N ALA A 4 -23.86 -26.99 -30.96
CA ALA A 4 -24.00 -27.06 -32.43
C ALA A 4 -25.17 -26.21 -32.97
N GLU A 5 -26.27 -26.09 -32.22
CA GLU A 5 -27.42 -25.24 -32.62
C GLU A 5 -27.10 -23.76 -32.45
N ARG A 6 -26.36 -23.39 -31.40
CA ARG A 6 -25.87 -22.00 -31.20
C ARG A 6 -25.04 -21.53 -32.39
N GLY A 7 -24.16 -22.39 -32.93
CA GLY A 7 -23.34 -22.09 -34.10
C GLY A 7 -24.16 -21.77 -35.35
N LYS A 8 -25.23 -22.53 -35.62
CA LYS A 8 -26.14 -22.28 -36.76
C LYS A 8 -26.86 -20.93 -36.62
N TYR A 9 -27.35 -20.60 -35.43
CA TYR A 9 -28.02 -19.32 -35.19
C TYR A 9 -27.05 -18.13 -35.28
N LEU A 10 -25.76 -18.31 -34.94
CA LEU A 10 -24.75 -17.26 -35.13
C LEU A 10 -24.50 -16.95 -36.60
N GLN A 11 -24.48 -17.96 -37.49
CA GLN A 11 -24.23 -17.78 -38.93
C GLN A 11 -25.35 -17.00 -39.64
N LEU A 12 -26.59 -17.12 -39.18
CA LEU A 12 -27.73 -16.38 -39.75
C LEU A 12 -27.65 -14.87 -39.46
N GLY A 13 -26.90 -14.47 -38.42
CA GLY A 13 -26.61 -13.07 -38.10
C GLY A 13 -27.81 -12.29 -37.55
N CYS A 14 -27.57 -11.05 -37.10
CA CYS A 14 -28.62 -10.23 -36.48
C CYS A 14 -29.77 -9.92 -37.45
N ASN A 15 -29.47 -9.63 -38.72
CA ASN A 15 -30.47 -9.20 -39.70
C ASN A 15 -31.57 -10.25 -39.93
N TYR A 16 -31.23 -11.54 -39.86
CA TYR A 16 -32.20 -12.62 -39.95
C TYR A 16 -33.20 -12.63 -38.79
N PHE A 17 -32.77 -12.21 -37.59
CA PHE A 17 -33.55 -12.31 -36.37
C PHE A 17 -34.29 -11.02 -35.99
N GLN A 18 -33.86 -9.85 -36.44
CA GLN A 18 -34.42 -8.60 -35.93
C GLN A 18 -35.89 -8.40 -36.34
N ASN A 19 -36.30 -8.88 -37.52
CA ASN A 19 -37.63 -8.64 -38.09
C ASN A 19 -37.98 -7.13 -38.16
N LYS A 20 -37.01 -6.29 -38.54
CA LYS A 20 -37.13 -4.82 -38.63
C LYS A 20 -38.20 -4.30 -39.61
N HIS A 21 -38.60 -5.13 -40.56
CA HIS A 21 -39.60 -4.80 -41.59
C HIS A 21 -40.88 -5.62 -41.44
N ALA A 22 -41.06 -6.31 -40.32
CA ALA A 22 -42.24 -7.10 -40.02
C ALA A 22 -43.49 -6.23 -39.84
N ASN A 23 -44.66 -6.86 -40.01
CA ASN A 23 -45.91 -6.21 -39.65
C ASN A 23 -46.07 -6.15 -38.12
N TYR A 24 -46.08 -4.94 -37.57
CA TYR A 24 -46.21 -4.72 -36.12
C TYR A 24 -47.66 -4.74 -35.61
N THR A 25 -48.66 -5.09 -36.41
CA THR A 25 -50.07 -5.07 -35.98
C THR A 25 -50.31 -5.97 -34.76
N SER A 26 -49.67 -7.14 -34.69
CA SER A 26 -49.75 -8.07 -33.54
C SER A 26 -49.20 -7.48 -32.23
N SER A 27 -48.41 -6.40 -32.30
CA SER A 27 -47.89 -5.71 -31.13
C SER A 27 -48.90 -4.75 -30.50
N LEU A 28 -50.06 -4.49 -31.11
CA LEU A 28 -51.03 -3.54 -30.58
C LEU A 28 -51.46 -3.94 -29.16
N ARG A 29 -51.42 -2.97 -28.24
CA ARG A 29 -51.95 -3.10 -26.88
C ARG A 29 -52.88 -1.92 -26.60
N ILE A 30 -54.11 -2.25 -26.22
CA ILE A 30 -55.15 -1.26 -25.89
C ILE A 30 -54.97 -0.88 -24.42
N TYR A 31 -54.66 0.39 -24.16
CA TYR A 31 -54.62 0.93 -22.81
C TYR A 31 -55.77 1.90 -22.60
N LYS A 32 -56.17 2.10 -21.34
CA LYS A 32 -57.30 2.96 -20.95
C LYS A 32 -57.29 4.37 -21.57
N THR A 33 -56.12 4.92 -21.88
CA THR A 33 -55.96 6.30 -22.37
C THR A 33 -55.43 6.42 -23.81
N GLN A 34 -54.90 5.34 -24.38
CA GLN A 34 -54.28 5.35 -25.72
C GLN A 34 -53.92 3.93 -26.15
N ASN A 35 -53.96 3.67 -27.46
CA ASN A 35 -53.42 2.44 -28.02
C ASN A 35 -51.92 2.63 -28.27
N ARG A 36 -51.09 1.67 -27.88
CA ARG A 36 -49.65 1.68 -28.19
C ARG A 36 -49.25 0.39 -28.85
N SER A 37 -48.29 0.47 -29.75
CA SER A 37 -47.69 -0.67 -30.46
C SER A 37 -46.17 -0.54 -30.46
N PHE A 38 -45.50 -1.62 -30.80
CA PHE A 38 -44.09 -1.61 -31.12
C PHE A 38 -43.86 -0.78 -32.40
N SER A 39 -42.75 -0.05 -32.44
CA SER A 39 -42.35 0.78 -33.59
C SER A 39 -40.92 0.46 -33.98
N SER A 40 -40.63 0.56 -35.29
CA SER A 40 -39.28 0.34 -35.83
C SER A 40 -38.24 1.29 -35.21
N SER A 41 -38.65 2.46 -34.71
CA SER A 41 -37.76 3.39 -33.99
C SER A 41 -37.11 2.77 -32.76
N MET A 42 -37.73 1.76 -32.14
CA MET A 42 -37.19 1.08 -30.96
C MET A 42 -35.95 0.22 -31.27
N PHE A 43 -35.69 -0.11 -32.53
CA PHE A 43 -34.44 -0.75 -32.96
C PHE A 43 -33.25 0.20 -32.96
N VAL A 44 -33.45 1.52 -32.77
CA VAL A 44 -32.37 2.51 -32.82
C VAL A 44 -32.26 3.20 -31.46
N ARG A 45 -31.03 3.33 -30.95
CA ARG A 45 -30.71 4.15 -29.78
C ARG A 45 -30.08 5.46 -30.23
N VAL A 46 -30.34 6.52 -29.49
CA VAL A 46 -29.68 7.82 -29.66
C VAL A 46 -28.78 8.03 -28.45
N LEU A 47 -27.49 8.24 -28.68
CA LEU A 47 -26.51 8.53 -27.64
C LEU A 47 -26.59 10.00 -27.20
N ALA A 48 -25.98 10.34 -26.06
CA ALA A 48 -26.00 11.71 -25.53
C ALA A 48 -25.34 12.74 -26.48
N ASN A 49 -24.43 12.29 -27.34
CA ASN A 49 -23.80 13.09 -28.39
C ASN A 49 -24.67 13.24 -29.67
N GLY A 50 -25.88 12.67 -29.70
CA GLY A 50 -26.80 12.70 -30.83
C GLY A 50 -26.61 11.58 -31.86
N GLU A 51 -25.58 10.73 -31.72
CA GLU A 51 -25.34 9.62 -32.65
C GLU A 51 -26.40 8.53 -32.54
N LYS A 52 -26.81 8.00 -33.69
CA LYS A 52 -27.81 6.93 -33.79
C LYS A 52 -27.11 5.58 -33.99
N HIS A 53 -27.40 4.62 -33.12
CA HIS A 53 -26.87 3.27 -33.22
C HIS A 53 -27.98 2.21 -33.25
N ASP A 54 -27.81 1.21 -34.10
CA ASP A 54 -28.72 0.08 -34.19
C ASP A 54 -28.56 -0.88 -33.01
N ARG A 55 -29.68 -1.20 -32.35
CA ARG A 55 -29.80 -2.28 -31.36
C ARG A 55 -29.85 -3.63 -32.06
N LYS A 56 -28.69 -4.07 -32.57
CA LYS A 56 -28.53 -5.35 -33.30
C LYS A 56 -29.08 -6.56 -32.53
N TRP A 57 -29.07 -6.51 -31.20
CA TRP A 57 -29.51 -7.58 -30.28
C TRP A 57 -31.03 -7.72 -30.12
N LEU A 58 -31.82 -6.70 -30.46
CA LEU A 58 -33.27 -6.67 -30.28
C LEU A 58 -33.96 -7.41 -31.44
N MET A 59 -34.94 -8.25 -31.13
CA MET A 59 -35.74 -9.05 -32.07
C MET A 59 -37.23 -8.81 -31.82
N TYR A 60 -38.03 -8.68 -32.88
CA TYR A 60 -39.49 -8.72 -32.79
C TYR A 60 -40.04 -10.08 -33.27
N SER A 61 -41.08 -10.58 -32.61
CA SER A 61 -41.77 -11.82 -32.98
C SER A 61 -43.22 -11.53 -33.36
N GLU A 62 -43.56 -11.73 -34.65
CA GLU A 62 -44.92 -11.51 -35.17
C GLU A 62 -45.96 -12.44 -34.52
N SER A 63 -45.59 -13.68 -34.21
CA SER A 63 -46.49 -14.67 -33.62
C SER A 63 -46.89 -14.35 -32.18
N THR A 64 -46.03 -13.65 -31.43
CA THR A 64 -46.29 -13.29 -30.02
C THR A 64 -46.61 -11.80 -29.84
N GLY A 65 -46.29 -10.96 -30.82
CA GLY A 65 -46.40 -9.51 -30.72
C GLY A 65 -45.46 -8.92 -29.65
N CYS A 66 -44.39 -9.62 -29.28
CA CYS A 66 -43.44 -9.23 -28.24
C CYS A 66 -42.03 -9.03 -28.82
N VAL A 67 -41.16 -8.33 -28.06
CA VAL A 67 -39.73 -8.26 -28.35
C VAL A 67 -38.89 -9.12 -27.41
N PHE A 68 -37.78 -9.61 -27.94
CA PHE A 68 -36.82 -10.46 -27.26
C PHE A 68 -35.40 -9.93 -27.48
N CYS A 69 -34.49 -10.30 -26.59
CA CYS A 69 -33.05 -10.16 -26.81
C CYS A 69 -32.52 -11.52 -27.26
N TYR A 70 -32.20 -11.66 -28.56
CA TYR A 70 -31.77 -12.95 -29.07
C TYR A 70 -30.40 -13.34 -28.47
N VAL A 71 -29.51 -12.37 -28.25
CA VAL A 71 -28.21 -12.57 -27.63
C VAL A 71 -28.35 -13.21 -26.24
N CYS A 72 -29.18 -12.61 -25.38
CA CYS A 72 -29.45 -13.15 -24.05
C CYS A 72 -30.19 -14.49 -24.13
N LYS A 73 -31.07 -14.70 -25.13
CA LYS A 73 -31.76 -15.98 -25.32
C LYS A 73 -30.80 -17.12 -25.68
N LEU A 74 -29.71 -16.82 -26.40
CA LEU A 74 -28.68 -17.80 -26.77
C LEU A 74 -27.69 -18.09 -25.62
N PHE A 75 -27.29 -17.06 -24.86
CA PHE A 75 -26.12 -17.14 -23.94
C PHE A 75 -26.42 -16.94 -22.45
N SER A 76 -27.64 -16.60 -22.04
CA SER A 76 -27.96 -16.44 -20.61
C SER A 76 -27.84 -17.75 -19.81
N ASN A 77 -27.42 -17.63 -18.55
CA ASN A 77 -27.34 -18.72 -17.58
C ASN A 77 -28.74 -19.16 -17.10
N ALA A 78 -28.84 -20.38 -16.57
CA ALA A 78 -30.12 -20.99 -16.16
C ALA A 78 -30.92 -20.13 -15.16
N ASN A 79 -30.24 -19.46 -14.21
CA ASN A 79 -30.86 -18.60 -13.21
C ASN A 79 -31.29 -17.22 -13.75
N SER A 80 -30.77 -16.80 -14.92
CA SER A 80 -31.05 -15.49 -15.54
C SER A 80 -32.18 -15.52 -16.59
N ARG A 81 -32.86 -16.66 -16.74
CA ARG A 81 -33.99 -16.82 -17.67
C ARG A 81 -35.28 -16.13 -17.22
N GLU A 82 -35.27 -15.38 -16.11
CA GLU A 82 -36.44 -14.64 -15.62
C GLU A 82 -36.65 -13.29 -16.32
N SER A 83 -35.64 -12.78 -17.03
CA SER A 83 -35.81 -11.53 -17.80
C SER A 83 -36.92 -11.68 -18.84
N LYS A 84 -37.85 -10.72 -18.89
CA LYS A 84 -38.93 -10.67 -19.89
C LYS A 84 -38.40 -10.65 -21.34
N PHE A 85 -37.17 -10.19 -21.55
CA PHE A 85 -36.51 -10.19 -22.85
C PHE A 85 -35.99 -11.59 -23.28
N VAL A 86 -35.97 -12.55 -22.36
CA VAL A 86 -35.54 -13.94 -22.61
C VAL A 86 -36.73 -14.90 -22.58
N LYS A 87 -37.56 -14.81 -21.53
CA LYS A 87 -38.73 -15.67 -21.27
C LYS A 87 -40.02 -14.85 -21.29
N GLY A 88 -41.03 -15.32 -22.03
CA GLY A 88 -42.34 -14.67 -22.14
C GLY A 88 -42.42 -13.49 -23.12
N GLY A 89 -41.31 -12.79 -23.37
CA GLY A 89 -41.27 -11.66 -24.30
C GLY A 89 -41.72 -10.35 -23.64
N PHE A 90 -41.12 -9.24 -24.06
CA PHE A 90 -41.48 -7.91 -23.58
C PHE A 90 -42.52 -7.27 -24.50
N SER A 91 -43.63 -6.78 -23.93
CA SER A 91 -44.67 -6.05 -24.68
C SER A 91 -45.30 -4.88 -23.91
N ASP A 92 -44.63 -4.37 -22.85
CA ASP A 92 -45.13 -3.21 -22.11
C ASP A 92 -44.65 -1.91 -22.77
N TRP A 93 -45.41 -1.45 -23.76
CA TRP A 93 -45.09 -0.26 -24.54
C TRP A 93 -45.21 1.06 -23.76
N LYS A 94 -45.72 1.05 -22.52
CA LYS A 94 -45.67 2.23 -21.65
C LYS A 94 -44.25 2.52 -21.17
N LYS A 95 -43.47 1.46 -20.92
CA LYS A 95 -42.10 1.52 -20.38
C LYS A 95 -41.05 1.04 -21.37
N ALA A 96 -41.35 1.07 -22.68
CA ALA A 96 -40.46 0.52 -23.69
C ALA A 96 -39.05 1.12 -23.64
N THR A 97 -38.93 2.44 -23.69
CA THR A 97 -37.62 3.13 -23.69
C THR A 97 -36.82 2.84 -22.42
N GLU A 98 -37.46 2.95 -21.25
CA GLU A 98 -36.84 2.68 -19.95
C GLU A 98 -36.38 1.22 -19.83
N SER A 99 -37.26 0.27 -20.16
CA SER A 99 -37.00 -1.16 -20.00
C SER A 99 -35.96 -1.69 -20.99
N ILE A 100 -35.99 -1.22 -22.24
CA ILE A 100 -35.00 -1.57 -23.27
C ILE A 100 -33.63 -1.00 -22.87
N THR A 101 -33.57 0.25 -22.42
CA THR A 101 -32.32 0.90 -22.00
C THR A 101 -31.75 0.27 -20.72
N SER A 102 -32.61 -0.08 -19.76
CA SER A 102 -32.22 -0.79 -18.54
C SER A 102 -31.65 -2.18 -18.87
N HIS A 103 -32.32 -2.95 -19.75
CA HIS A 103 -31.80 -4.23 -20.20
C HIS A 103 -30.44 -4.08 -20.92
N GLU A 104 -30.33 -3.14 -21.84
CA GLU A 104 -29.11 -2.85 -22.59
C GLU A 104 -27.91 -2.54 -21.68
N ASN A 105 -28.17 -1.89 -20.54
CA ASN A 105 -27.13 -1.52 -19.58
C ASN A 105 -26.88 -2.53 -18.47
N SER A 106 -27.71 -3.57 -18.36
CA SER A 106 -27.55 -4.65 -17.37
C SER A 106 -26.23 -5.41 -17.55
N LYS A 107 -25.68 -5.90 -16.44
CA LYS A 107 -24.43 -6.66 -16.43
C LYS A 107 -24.58 -7.94 -17.26
N GLU A 108 -25.70 -8.63 -17.10
CA GLU A 108 -26.00 -9.88 -17.77
C GLU A 108 -26.09 -9.71 -19.29
N HIS A 109 -26.72 -8.62 -19.75
CA HIS A 109 -26.76 -8.31 -21.19
C HIS A 109 -25.35 -8.07 -21.73
N LYS A 110 -24.54 -7.28 -21.02
CA LYS A 110 -23.16 -6.97 -21.43
C LYS A 110 -22.30 -8.23 -21.49
N ASP A 111 -22.41 -9.13 -20.51
CA ASP A 111 -21.71 -10.40 -20.49
C ASP A 111 -22.12 -11.29 -21.69
N CYS A 112 -23.42 -11.41 -21.95
CA CYS A 112 -23.93 -12.15 -23.13
C CYS A 112 -23.51 -11.50 -24.45
N LEU A 113 -23.47 -10.17 -24.50
CA LEU A 113 -23.04 -9.40 -25.66
C LEU A 113 -21.55 -9.59 -25.94
N ILE A 114 -20.70 -9.64 -24.92
CA ILE A 114 -19.27 -9.97 -25.05
C ILE A 114 -19.09 -11.39 -25.60
N ILE A 115 -19.86 -12.36 -25.10
CA ILE A 115 -19.85 -13.74 -25.63
C ILE A 115 -20.32 -13.76 -27.10
N TRP A 116 -21.38 -13.03 -27.42
CA TRP A 116 -21.87 -12.94 -28.79
C TRP A 116 -20.83 -12.30 -29.71
N ILE A 117 -20.31 -11.12 -29.36
CA ILE A 117 -19.27 -10.40 -30.12
C ILE A 117 -18.07 -11.32 -30.31
N SER A 118 -17.47 -11.86 -29.24
CA SER A 118 -16.31 -12.76 -29.36
C SER A 118 -16.54 -13.96 -30.29
N ARG A 119 -17.77 -14.51 -30.30
CA ARG A 119 -18.15 -15.65 -31.17
C ARG A 119 -18.54 -15.24 -32.60
N THR A 120 -19.12 -14.06 -32.81
CA THR A 120 -19.37 -13.51 -34.17
C THR A 120 -18.11 -12.93 -34.80
N SER A 121 -17.17 -12.45 -33.99
CA SER A 121 -15.83 -11.99 -34.40
C SER A 121 -14.91 -13.12 -34.86
N ALA A 122 -15.26 -14.39 -34.61
CA ALA A 122 -14.51 -15.53 -35.16
C ALA A 122 -14.67 -15.66 -36.68
N THR A 123 -15.73 -15.09 -37.26
CA THR A 123 -15.98 -15.03 -38.71
C THR A 123 -15.64 -13.63 -39.24
N ASN A 124 -14.38 -13.46 -39.67
CA ASN A 124 -13.80 -12.40 -40.53
C ASN A 124 -14.53 -11.05 -40.61
N LEU A 125 -13.97 -10.00 -39.97
CA LEU A 125 -14.01 -8.57 -40.34
C LEU A 125 -13.06 -7.76 -39.40
N ILE A 126 -12.68 -6.54 -39.80
CA ILE A 126 -11.71 -5.59 -39.18
C ILE A 126 -11.74 -5.50 -37.64
N ASP A 127 -12.89 -5.77 -37.02
CA ASP A 127 -13.07 -5.79 -35.56
C ASP A 127 -12.25 -6.88 -34.84
N LYS A 128 -11.92 -8.00 -35.51
CA LYS A 128 -11.03 -9.04 -34.94
C LYS A 128 -9.60 -8.55 -34.81
N GLU A 129 -9.09 -7.84 -35.81
CA GLU A 129 -7.73 -7.29 -35.77
C GLU A 129 -7.61 -6.21 -34.69
N LEU A 130 -8.63 -5.33 -34.57
CA LEU A 130 -8.66 -4.31 -33.53
C LEU A 130 -8.76 -4.94 -32.13
N ALA A 131 -9.66 -5.90 -31.92
CA ALA A 131 -9.78 -6.61 -30.64
C ALA A 131 -8.50 -7.38 -30.28
N THR A 132 -7.87 -8.02 -31.26
CA THR A 132 -6.60 -8.72 -31.07
C THR A 132 -5.47 -7.74 -30.73
N THR A 133 -5.47 -6.55 -31.34
CA THR A 133 -4.50 -5.48 -31.05
C THR A 133 -4.66 -4.98 -29.62
N ILE A 134 -5.88 -4.65 -29.20
CA ILE A 134 -6.18 -4.22 -27.82
C ILE A 134 -5.77 -5.31 -26.81
N GLN A 135 -6.08 -6.58 -27.09
CA GLN A 135 -5.68 -7.69 -26.21
C GLN A 135 -4.16 -7.84 -26.14
N ASN A 136 -3.46 -7.70 -27.26
CA ASN A 136 -2.00 -7.75 -27.30
C ASN A 136 -1.36 -6.59 -26.54
N GLU A 137 -1.88 -5.37 -26.68
CA GLU A 137 -1.43 -4.20 -25.91
C GLU A 137 -1.71 -4.36 -24.42
N THR A 138 -2.91 -4.81 -24.06
CA THR A 138 -3.28 -5.08 -22.66
C THR A 138 -2.33 -6.10 -22.04
N ARG A 139 -2.05 -7.19 -22.76
CA ARG A 139 -1.09 -8.21 -22.32
C ARG A 139 0.31 -7.63 -22.20
N TYR A 140 0.77 -6.87 -23.18
CA TYR A 140 2.08 -6.21 -23.16
C TYR A 140 2.26 -5.35 -21.89
N TRP A 141 1.31 -4.46 -21.62
CA TRP A 141 1.38 -3.58 -20.46
C TRP A 141 1.22 -4.33 -19.14
N THR A 142 0.37 -5.35 -19.09
CA THR A 142 0.22 -6.21 -17.89
C THR A 142 1.53 -6.92 -17.55
N GLU A 143 2.25 -7.42 -18.55
CA GLU A 143 3.56 -8.05 -18.37
C GLU A 143 4.62 -7.08 -17.84
N ILE A 144 4.61 -5.82 -18.29
CA ILE A 144 5.48 -4.77 -17.73
C ILE A 144 5.12 -4.50 -16.27
N LEU A 145 3.84 -4.31 -15.97
CA LEU A 145 3.35 -4.04 -14.61
C LEU A 145 3.67 -5.19 -13.64
N ASN A 146 3.65 -6.44 -14.10
CA ASN A 146 4.05 -7.60 -13.28
C ASN A 146 5.52 -7.52 -12.83
N ARG A 147 6.42 -7.06 -13.71
CA ARG A 147 7.85 -6.88 -13.39
C ARG A 147 8.06 -5.70 -12.45
N VAL A 148 7.39 -4.59 -12.72
CA VAL A 148 7.36 -3.41 -11.83
C VAL A 148 6.91 -3.81 -10.43
N LEU A 149 5.79 -4.53 -10.33
CA LEU A 149 5.26 -5.04 -9.06
C LEU A 149 6.25 -5.97 -8.35
N ALA A 150 6.91 -6.87 -9.09
CA ALA A 150 7.90 -7.78 -8.52
C ALA A 150 9.09 -7.03 -7.91
N VAL A 151 9.61 -6.00 -8.59
CA VAL A 151 10.68 -5.14 -8.07
C VAL A 151 10.22 -4.37 -6.84
N ILE A 152 9.04 -3.76 -6.89
CA ILE A 152 8.52 -2.99 -5.76
C ILE A 152 8.37 -3.88 -4.52
N ARG A 153 7.81 -5.08 -4.70
CA ARG A 153 7.67 -6.06 -3.63
C ARG A 153 9.03 -6.49 -3.07
N PHE A 154 9.99 -6.79 -3.95
CA PHE A 154 11.35 -7.18 -3.55
C PHE A 154 12.04 -6.11 -2.68
N LEU A 155 11.93 -4.84 -3.07
CA LEU A 155 12.50 -3.72 -2.32
C LEU A 155 11.79 -3.51 -0.99
N ALA A 156 10.45 -3.54 -0.99
CA ALA A 156 9.63 -3.38 0.21
C ALA A 156 9.93 -4.44 1.27
N GLU A 157 9.96 -5.72 0.87
CA GLU A 157 10.23 -6.86 1.77
C GLU A 157 11.60 -6.78 2.46
N ARG A 158 12.55 -6.07 1.84
CA ARG A 158 13.93 -5.92 2.34
C ARG A 158 14.19 -4.58 3.01
N GLY A 159 13.19 -3.69 3.08
CA GLY A 159 13.37 -2.33 3.60
C GLY A 159 14.36 -1.49 2.77
N LEU A 160 14.50 -1.77 1.47
CA LEU A 160 15.42 -1.03 0.60
C LEU A 160 14.76 0.26 0.10
N ALA A 161 15.53 1.35 0.08
CA ALA A 161 15.07 2.62 -0.46
C ALA A 161 14.72 2.48 -1.96
N PHE A 162 13.62 3.06 -2.42
CA PHE A 162 13.19 2.96 -3.83
C PHE A 162 13.88 3.99 -4.72
N ARG A 163 14.01 5.23 -4.22
CA ARG A 163 14.33 6.43 -5.01
C ARG A 163 15.82 6.76 -4.99
N GLY A 164 16.29 7.36 -6.08
CA GLY A 164 17.62 7.94 -6.22
C GLY A 164 17.59 9.46 -6.38
N LYS A 165 18.70 10.02 -6.84
CA LYS A 165 18.85 11.47 -7.10
C LYS A 165 18.19 11.89 -8.41
N ASN A 166 17.97 10.97 -9.35
CA ASN A 166 17.30 11.22 -10.62
C ASN A 166 16.40 10.04 -11.01
N GLU A 167 15.64 10.18 -12.09
CA GLU A 167 14.71 9.17 -12.63
C GLU A 167 15.11 8.75 -14.05
N VAL A 168 16.42 8.79 -14.35
CA VAL A 168 16.94 8.50 -15.70
C VAL A 168 17.43 7.06 -15.75
N VAL A 169 16.85 6.26 -16.63
CA VAL A 169 17.31 4.89 -16.88
C VAL A 169 18.70 4.94 -17.51
N GLY A 170 19.65 4.18 -16.97
CA GLY A 170 21.08 4.14 -17.31
C GLY A 170 21.96 5.05 -16.45
N ALA A 171 21.40 5.88 -15.58
CA ALA A 171 22.18 6.73 -14.68
C ALA A 171 22.51 6.01 -13.37
N SER A 172 23.76 6.10 -12.92
CA SER A 172 24.24 5.41 -11.70
C SER A 172 23.51 5.77 -10.40
N ASN A 173 22.81 6.90 -10.37
CA ASN A 173 22.10 7.43 -9.19
C ASN A 173 20.58 7.48 -9.37
N ASN A 174 20.02 6.62 -10.22
CA ASN A 174 18.58 6.59 -10.51
C ASN A 174 17.71 5.84 -9.47
N GLY A 175 18.35 5.29 -8.44
CA GLY A 175 17.70 4.63 -7.30
C GLY A 175 17.51 3.13 -7.51
N ASN A 176 17.26 2.41 -6.42
CA ASN A 176 17.19 0.95 -6.47
C ASN A 176 16.01 0.43 -7.30
N TYR A 177 14.92 1.20 -7.42
CA TYR A 177 13.77 0.80 -8.24
C TYR A 177 14.13 0.71 -9.73
N LEU A 178 14.70 1.76 -10.31
CA LEU A 178 15.12 1.76 -11.71
C LEU A 178 16.35 0.86 -11.92
N GLY A 179 17.31 0.89 -11.00
CA GLY A 179 18.48 0.00 -11.06
C GLY A 179 18.12 -1.50 -11.01
N ALA A 180 17.11 -1.89 -10.23
CA ALA A 180 16.63 -3.27 -10.22
C ALA A 180 15.90 -3.66 -11.52
N LEU A 181 15.14 -2.73 -12.13
CA LEU A 181 14.54 -2.96 -13.44
C LEU A 181 15.60 -3.12 -14.54
N GLU A 182 16.67 -2.33 -14.49
CA GLU A 182 17.83 -2.46 -15.38
C GLU A 182 18.55 -3.80 -15.19
N LEU A 183 18.72 -4.23 -13.94
CA LEU A 183 19.31 -5.54 -13.63
C LEU A 183 18.47 -6.68 -14.21
N ILE A 184 17.14 -6.64 -14.04
CA ILE A 184 16.24 -7.66 -14.61
C ILE A 184 16.29 -7.62 -16.14
N ALA A 185 16.37 -6.43 -16.74
CA ALA A 185 16.43 -6.28 -18.19
C ALA A 185 17.65 -6.99 -18.82
N GLN A 186 18.75 -7.18 -18.09
CA GLN A 186 19.90 -7.97 -18.58
C GLN A 186 19.55 -9.44 -18.85
N PHE A 187 18.51 -9.96 -18.21
CA PHE A 187 18.07 -11.36 -18.34
C PHE A 187 16.66 -11.47 -18.94
N ASP A 188 15.98 -10.35 -19.15
CA ASP A 188 14.63 -10.28 -19.68
C ASP A 188 14.61 -9.40 -20.95
N PRO A 189 14.75 -10.00 -22.14
CA PRO A 189 14.77 -9.27 -23.41
C PRO A 189 13.49 -8.47 -23.66
N PHE A 190 12.36 -8.89 -23.07
CA PHE A 190 11.10 -8.16 -23.20
C PHE A 190 11.15 -6.84 -22.42
N LEU A 191 11.66 -6.89 -21.19
CA LEU A 191 11.86 -5.68 -20.39
C LEU A 191 12.94 -4.78 -21.00
N GLU A 192 14.05 -5.35 -21.47
CA GLU A 192 15.12 -4.61 -22.14
C GLU A 192 14.60 -3.79 -23.31
N LYS A 193 13.83 -4.43 -24.22
CA LYS A 193 13.21 -3.76 -25.35
C LYS A 193 12.26 -2.65 -24.89
N HIS A 194 11.50 -2.89 -23.83
CA HIS A 194 10.62 -1.87 -23.25
C HIS A 194 11.39 -0.65 -22.75
N LEU A 195 12.48 -0.86 -21.99
CA LEU A 195 13.34 0.22 -21.51
C LEU A 195 13.92 1.03 -22.69
N GLN A 196 14.45 0.37 -23.72
CA GLN A 196 14.99 1.04 -24.91
C GLN A 196 13.91 1.86 -25.65
N MET A 197 12.69 1.33 -25.74
CA MET A 197 11.60 1.98 -26.49
C MET A 197 10.87 3.07 -25.71
N HIS A 198 10.79 3.00 -24.39
CA HIS A 198 9.89 3.85 -23.59
C HIS A 198 10.58 4.62 -22.46
N ALA A 199 11.77 4.22 -22.01
CA ALA A 199 12.47 4.97 -20.99
C ALA A 199 12.94 6.33 -21.50
N ASN A 200 13.07 7.30 -20.59
CA ASN A 200 13.65 8.62 -20.84
C ASN A 200 12.98 9.47 -21.95
N LYS A 201 11.81 9.09 -22.47
CA LYS A 201 11.09 9.83 -23.53
C LYS A 201 10.43 11.15 -23.08
N GLY A 202 10.47 11.45 -21.79
CA GLY A 202 9.86 12.67 -21.24
C GLY A 202 8.34 12.60 -21.10
N ARG A 203 7.72 13.76 -20.91
CA ARG A 203 6.27 13.87 -20.62
C ARG A 203 5.44 13.56 -21.88
N GLY A 204 4.28 12.92 -21.68
CA GLY A 204 3.34 12.57 -22.77
C GLY A 204 3.53 11.17 -23.36
N HIS A 205 4.56 10.43 -22.93
CA HIS A 205 4.79 9.05 -23.34
C HIS A 205 4.54 8.08 -22.17
N VAL A 206 3.83 6.99 -22.45
CA VAL A 206 3.52 5.95 -21.45
C VAL A 206 4.70 4.97 -21.36
N SER A 207 5.20 4.79 -20.14
CA SER A 207 6.23 3.78 -19.80
C SER A 207 5.88 2.93 -18.58
N TYR A 208 5.05 3.42 -17.64
CA TYR A 208 4.81 2.81 -16.33
C TYR A 208 6.05 2.66 -15.43
N LEU A 209 7.16 3.31 -15.77
CA LEU A 209 8.41 3.26 -14.99
C LEU A 209 8.59 4.47 -14.08
N SER A 210 7.67 5.44 -14.12
CA SER A 210 7.83 6.69 -13.36
C SER A 210 7.68 6.48 -11.86
N LYS A 211 8.23 7.40 -11.07
CA LYS A 211 8.02 7.40 -9.62
C LYS A 211 6.53 7.42 -9.25
N THR A 212 5.68 8.06 -10.04
CA THR A 212 4.25 8.19 -9.74
C THR A 212 3.58 6.83 -9.76
N ILE A 213 3.87 6.02 -10.78
CA ILE A 213 3.36 4.66 -10.88
C ILE A 213 3.94 3.78 -9.77
N CYS A 214 5.22 3.92 -9.45
CA CYS A 214 5.82 3.23 -8.31
C CYS A 214 5.08 3.54 -7.00
N GLU A 215 4.78 4.81 -6.72
CA GLU A 215 4.03 5.23 -5.52
C GLU A 215 2.58 4.72 -5.53
N GLU A 216 1.91 4.70 -6.67
CA GLU A 216 0.57 4.13 -6.80
C GLU A 216 0.56 2.65 -6.41
N PHE A 217 1.52 1.87 -6.93
CA PHE A 217 1.69 0.47 -6.54
C PHE A 217 1.98 0.30 -5.05
N ILE A 218 2.88 1.11 -4.49
CA ILE A 218 3.19 1.07 -3.06
C ILE A 218 1.92 1.31 -2.24
N LYS A 219 1.10 2.30 -2.61
CA LYS A 219 -0.17 2.59 -1.92
C LYS A 219 -1.16 1.44 -2.03
N ILE A 220 -1.32 0.84 -3.20
CA ILE A 220 -2.22 -0.31 -3.41
C ILE A 220 -1.77 -1.51 -2.58
N LEU A 221 -0.46 -1.80 -2.58
CA LEU A 221 0.14 -2.87 -1.77
C LEU A 221 -0.07 -2.60 -0.28
N ALA A 222 0.24 -1.40 0.19
CA ALA A 222 0.05 -0.99 1.57
C ALA A 222 -1.40 -1.14 2.01
N ALA A 223 -2.36 -0.65 1.20
CA ALA A 223 -3.79 -0.80 1.48
C ALA A 223 -4.21 -2.28 1.56
N LYS A 224 -3.67 -3.13 0.69
CA LYS A 224 -3.96 -4.57 0.71
C LYS A 224 -3.39 -5.26 1.95
N VAL A 225 -2.15 -4.95 2.33
CA VAL A 225 -1.51 -5.45 3.57
C VAL A 225 -2.31 -4.99 4.78
N PHE A 226 -2.61 -3.69 4.86
CA PHE A 226 -3.39 -3.10 5.95
C PHE A 226 -4.76 -3.77 6.11
N THR A 227 -5.52 -3.93 5.03
CA THR A 227 -6.83 -4.61 5.05
C THR A 227 -6.70 -6.07 5.49
N THR A 228 -5.62 -6.75 5.09
CA THR A 228 -5.36 -8.14 5.49
C THR A 228 -5.10 -8.22 7.00
N ILE A 229 -4.25 -7.35 7.54
CA ILE A 229 -3.98 -7.26 8.98
C ILE A 229 -5.29 -6.99 9.75
N LEU A 230 -6.11 -6.04 9.30
CA LEU A 230 -7.41 -5.77 9.93
C LEU A 230 -8.33 -6.99 9.94
N SER A 231 -8.37 -7.76 8.84
CA SER A 231 -9.17 -8.99 8.79
C SER A 231 -8.66 -10.06 9.75
N GLU A 232 -7.33 -10.19 9.90
CA GLU A 232 -6.71 -11.13 10.84
C GLU A 232 -7.00 -10.74 12.29
N ILE A 233 -6.93 -9.44 12.64
CA ILE A 233 -7.26 -8.93 13.97
C ILE A 233 -8.73 -9.24 14.31
N LYS A 234 -9.65 -9.00 13.36
CA LYS A 234 -11.08 -9.28 13.54
C LYS A 234 -11.37 -10.78 13.67
N GLU A 235 -10.63 -11.63 12.95
CA GLU A 235 -10.72 -13.10 13.10
C GLU A 235 -10.20 -13.55 14.47
N ALA A 236 -9.07 -13.00 14.93
CA ALA A 236 -8.50 -13.31 16.23
C ALA A 236 -9.37 -12.81 17.39
N LYS A 237 -10.22 -11.80 17.15
CA LYS A 237 -11.05 -11.06 18.11
C LYS A 237 -10.20 -10.29 19.12
N TYR A 238 -9.45 -11.00 19.96
CA TYR A 238 -8.65 -10.40 21.03
C TYR A 238 -7.26 -9.98 20.54
N PHE A 239 -6.82 -8.81 20.98
CA PHE A 239 -5.54 -8.24 20.63
C PHE A 239 -4.87 -7.52 21.81
N GLY A 240 -3.57 -7.34 21.72
CA GLY A 240 -2.77 -6.44 22.52
C GLY A 240 -2.27 -5.27 21.67
N LEU A 241 -2.29 -4.09 22.24
CA LEU A 241 -1.81 -2.86 21.64
C LEU A 241 -0.38 -2.57 22.13
N ILE A 242 0.51 -2.24 21.21
CA ILE A 242 1.87 -1.79 21.50
C ILE A 242 2.04 -0.43 20.82
N VAL A 243 2.31 0.60 21.62
CA VAL A 243 2.49 1.97 21.11
C VAL A 243 3.82 2.52 21.59
N ASP A 244 4.56 3.11 20.65
CA ASP A 244 5.82 3.80 20.91
C ASP A 244 5.83 5.15 20.18
N SER A 245 6.58 6.12 20.68
CA SER A 245 6.72 7.44 20.06
C SER A 245 8.15 7.68 19.57
N THR A 246 8.30 8.09 18.33
CA THR A 246 9.61 8.46 17.77
C THR A 246 9.48 9.67 16.84
N PRO A 247 10.45 10.60 16.85
CA PRO A 247 10.54 11.64 15.84
C PRO A 247 10.92 11.05 14.48
N ASP A 248 10.34 11.58 13.41
CA ASP A 248 10.72 11.27 12.04
C ASP A 248 11.87 12.16 11.53
N LEU A 249 12.30 11.94 10.27
CA LEU A 249 13.37 12.71 9.61
C LEU A 249 13.05 14.21 9.45
N SER A 250 11.77 14.59 9.53
CA SER A 250 11.28 15.97 9.47
C SER A 250 11.01 16.56 10.86
N HIS A 251 11.45 15.87 11.92
CA HIS A 251 11.23 16.25 13.32
C HIS A 251 9.76 16.33 13.73
N ILE A 252 8.90 15.56 13.06
CA ILE A 252 7.52 15.36 13.48
C ILE A 252 7.49 14.09 14.32
N ASP A 253 6.99 14.19 15.56
CA ASP A 253 6.79 13.03 16.40
C ASP A 253 5.65 12.16 15.87
N GLN A 254 5.88 10.85 15.85
CA GLN A 254 4.94 9.86 15.35
C GLN A 254 4.71 8.76 16.37
N LEU A 255 3.44 8.41 16.59
CA LEU A 255 3.05 7.21 17.30
C LEU A 255 3.11 6.01 16.35
N THR A 256 3.93 5.03 16.72
CA THR A 256 4.01 3.73 16.08
C THR A 256 2.96 2.83 16.69
N ILE A 257 2.04 2.30 15.87
CA ILE A 257 1.00 1.39 16.33
C ILE A 257 1.33 -0.03 15.86
N VAL A 258 1.51 -0.93 16.81
CA VAL A 258 1.72 -2.36 16.57
C VAL A 258 0.64 -3.15 17.28
N MET A 259 0.08 -4.14 16.59
CA MET A 259 -0.97 -5.01 17.09
C MET A 259 -0.40 -6.42 17.27
N ARG A 260 -0.66 -7.02 18.44
CA ARG A 260 -0.30 -8.39 18.76
C ARG A 260 -1.55 -9.22 18.97
N TYR A 261 -1.70 -10.33 18.27
CA TYR A 261 -2.90 -11.17 18.36
C TYR A 261 -2.56 -12.65 18.14
N CYS A 262 -3.47 -13.55 18.52
CA CYS A 262 -3.31 -14.98 18.33
C CYS A 262 -4.19 -15.45 17.17
N LEU A 263 -3.58 -15.93 16.10
CA LEU A 263 -4.29 -16.49 14.95
C LEU A 263 -3.94 -17.97 14.84
N LYS A 264 -4.95 -18.84 14.94
CA LYS A 264 -4.80 -20.30 14.80
C LYS A 264 -3.70 -20.88 15.72
N GLY A 265 -3.63 -20.38 16.95
CA GLY A 265 -2.66 -20.82 17.95
C GLY A 265 -1.25 -20.23 17.81
N SER A 266 -1.01 -19.36 16.83
CA SER A 266 0.26 -18.66 16.63
C SER A 266 0.15 -17.19 17.04
N ILE A 267 1.16 -16.71 17.76
CA ILE A 267 1.27 -15.29 18.11
C ILE A 267 1.79 -14.54 16.88
N ILE A 268 1.05 -13.51 16.47
CA ILE A 268 1.39 -12.64 15.34
C ILE A 268 1.53 -11.21 15.88
N GLU A 269 2.59 -10.53 15.44
CA GLU A 269 2.81 -9.11 15.66
C GLU A 269 2.84 -8.40 14.31
N ARG A 270 2.01 -7.36 14.15
CA ARG A 270 1.91 -6.58 12.92
C ARG A 270 1.99 -5.09 13.22
N PHE A 271 2.90 -4.42 12.54
CA PHE A 271 2.85 -2.97 12.42
C PHE A 271 1.59 -2.56 11.64
N LEU A 272 0.84 -1.60 12.20
CA LEU A 272 -0.40 -1.12 11.62
C LEU A 272 -0.19 0.19 10.88
N CYS A 273 0.30 1.22 11.57
CA CYS A 273 0.58 2.54 10.98
C CYS A 273 1.43 3.41 11.90
N PHE A 274 1.89 4.54 11.32
CA PHE A 274 2.35 5.69 12.08
C PHE A 274 1.24 6.75 12.13
N ILE A 275 1.07 7.39 13.28
CA ILE A 275 0.14 8.52 13.47
C ILE A 275 0.99 9.74 13.84
N PRO A 276 0.99 10.82 13.05
CA PRO A 276 1.66 12.05 13.43
C PRO A 276 0.98 12.66 14.67
N ILE A 277 1.78 13.07 15.65
CA ILE A 277 1.29 13.71 16.88
C ILE A 277 1.84 15.12 17.02
N TYR A 278 0.97 16.03 17.46
CA TYR A 278 1.29 17.45 17.70
C TYR A 278 1.21 17.82 19.18
N SER A 279 0.69 16.90 20.00
CA SER A 279 0.59 17.02 21.45
C SER A 279 1.05 15.71 22.09
N HIS A 280 1.80 15.84 23.19
CA HIS A 280 2.34 14.71 23.94
C HIS A 280 1.49 14.35 25.16
N THR A 281 0.35 14.99 25.40
CA THR A 281 -0.48 14.70 26.59
C THR A 281 -1.12 13.31 26.49
N GLY A 282 -1.24 12.60 27.61
CA GLY A 282 -1.83 11.26 27.62
C GLY A 282 -3.24 11.21 27.02
N GLU A 283 -4.04 12.27 27.24
CA GLU A 283 -5.34 12.47 26.62
C GLU A 283 -5.28 12.52 25.09
N SER A 284 -4.40 13.35 24.53
CA SER A 284 -4.25 13.45 23.07
C SER A 284 -3.82 12.11 22.46
N LEU A 285 -2.85 11.44 23.09
CA LEU A 285 -2.33 10.16 22.59
C LEU A 285 -3.40 9.06 22.64
N SER A 286 -4.15 8.98 23.74
CA SER A 286 -5.26 8.02 23.88
C SER A 286 -6.38 8.29 22.87
N THR A 287 -6.67 9.55 22.59
CA THR A 287 -7.70 9.96 21.62
C THR A 287 -7.31 9.53 20.21
N GLU A 288 -6.06 9.76 19.78
CA GLU A 288 -5.59 9.30 18.47
C GLU A 288 -5.63 7.78 18.33
N VAL A 289 -5.26 7.04 19.38
CA VAL A 289 -5.36 5.58 19.42
C VAL A 289 -6.82 5.13 19.28
N LEU A 290 -7.73 5.70 20.06
CA LEU A 290 -9.15 5.33 20.03
C LEU A 290 -9.79 5.67 18.67
N ASN A 291 -9.49 6.85 18.11
CA ASN A 291 -9.94 7.26 16.78
C ASN A 291 -9.44 6.30 15.70
N LEU A 292 -8.19 5.85 15.77
CA LEU A 292 -7.66 4.84 14.85
C LEU A 292 -8.46 3.54 14.93
N LEU A 293 -8.72 3.04 16.14
CA LEU A 293 -9.46 1.79 16.33
C LEU A 293 -10.90 1.93 15.80
N GLU A 294 -11.59 3.03 16.14
CA GLU A 294 -12.96 3.29 15.69
C GLU A 294 -13.06 3.41 14.16
N ASN A 295 -12.16 4.19 13.54
CA ASN A 295 -12.11 4.37 12.08
C ASN A 295 -11.90 3.04 11.32
N ASN A 296 -11.27 2.05 11.95
CA ASN A 296 -11.03 0.73 11.38
C ASN A 296 -12.02 -0.35 11.86
N SER A 297 -13.03 0.07 12.65
CA SER A 297 -14.02 -0.80 13.28
C SER A 297 -13.37 -1.93 14.09
N ILE A 298 -12.36 -1.59 14.89
CA ILE A 298 -11.76 -2.46 15.90
C ILE A 298 -12.34 -2.05 17.26
N ASP A 299 -12.98 -2.97 17.95
CA ASP A 299 -13.58 -2.69 19.25
C ASP A 299 -12.48 -2.67 20.35
N ILE A 300 -12.36 -1.54 21.05
CA ILE A 300 -11.46 -1.42 22.19
C ILE A 300 -11.79 -2.44 23.29
N CYS A 301 -13.04 -2.89 23.40
CA CYS A 301 -13.49 -3.89 24.37
C CYS A 301 -12.86 -5.27 24.16
N ASP A 302 -12.31 -5.54 22.97
CA ASP A 302 -11.57 -6.77 22.68
C ASP A 302 -10.06 -6.66 22.98
N CYS A 303 -9.58 -5.47 23.36
CA CYS A 303 -8.20 -5.27 23.80
C CYS A 303 -7.95 -6.01 25.14
N ARG A 304 -6.83 -6.73 25.25
CA ARG A 304 -6.42 -7.48 26.46
C ARG A 304 -5.11 -7.03 27.05
N ALA A 305 -4.31 -6.30 26.29
CA ALA A 305 -3.05 -5.76 26.75
C ALA A 305 -2.77 -4.43 26.07
N GLN A 306 -2.10 -3.53 26.78
CA GLN A 306 -1.62 -2.25 26.27
C GLN A 306 -0.18 -2.05 26.75
N THR A 307 0.73 -1.77 25.82
CA THR A 307 2.17 -1.73 26.09
C THR A 307 2.73 -0.39 25.64
N TYR A 308 3.37 0.33 26.55
CA TYR A 308 3.93 1.65 26.31
C TYR A 308 5.30 1.83 26.99
N ASP A 309 5.98 2.92 26.68
CA ASP A 309 7.13 3.37 27.46
C ASP A 309 6.70 3.86 28.87
N ASN A 310 7.69 4.07 29.76
CA ASN A 310 7.43 4.54 31.11
C ASN A 310 7.31 6.07 31.19
N ALA A 311 7.15 6.78 30.07
CA ALA A 311 6.94 8.22 30.10
C ALA A 311 5.64 8.53 30.86
N SER A 312 5.60 9.64 31.60
CA SER A 312 4.44 10.00 32.44
C SER A 312 3.15 10.13 31.62
N ASN A 313 3.25 10.60 30.39
CA ASN A 313 2.09 10.80 29.51
C ASN A 313 1.52 9.48 28.99
N MET A 314 2.32 8.41 28.96
CA MET A 314 1.89 7.08 28.54
C MET A 314 1.50 6.22 29.73
N SER A 315 2.41 6.08 30.69
CA SER A 315 2.30 5.18 31.85
C SER A 315 1.57 5.79 33.06
N GLY A 316 1.27 7.09 33.03
CA GLY A 316 0.68 7.83 34.15
C GLY A 316 -0.60 7.18 34.69
N LYS A 317 -0.69 7.09 36.03
CA LYS A 317 -1.77 6.39 36.74
C LYS A 317 -3.15 7.04 36.60
N TYR A 318 -3.19 8.36 36.40
CA TYR A 318 -4.44 9.14 36.40
C TYR A 318 -4.75 9.71 35.01
N ASN A 319 -3.79 10.45 34.42
CA ASN A 319 -3.97 11.14 33.13
C ASN A 319 -3.05 10.59 32.03
N GLY A 320 -2.43 9.42 32.25
CA GLY A 320 -1.63 8.76 31.24
C GLY A 320 -2.52 8.03 30.23
N CYS A 321 -2.00 7.81 29.03
CA CYS A 321 -2.66 7.02 27.99
C CYS A 321 -3.18 5.68 28.56
N GLN A 322 -2.39 5.01 29.40
CA GLN A 322 -2.80 3.72 29.99
C GLN A 322 -4.01 3.79 30.90
N ALA A 323 -4.11 4.85 31.71
CA ALA A 323 -5.26 5.04 32.59
C ALA A 323 -6.52 5.28 31.76
N LEU A 324 -6.44 6.14 30.76
CA LEU A 324 -7.58 6.51 29.90
C LEU A 324 -8.06 5.33 29.03
N ILE A 325 -7.15 4.52 28.50
CA ILE A 325 -7.54 3.29 27.79
C ILE A 325 -8.17 2.28 28.75
N LYS A 326 -7.65 2.17 29.98
CA LYS A 326 -8.20 1.26 31.00
C LYS A 326 -9.58 1.70 31.49
N GLU A 327 -9.89 2.99 31.50
CA GLU A 327 -11.25 3.50 31.76
C GLU A 327 -12.25 3.04 30.69
N LYS A 328 -11.81 2.91 29.42
CA LYS A 328 -12.64 2.39 28.33
C LYS A 328 -12.76 0.87 28.37
N ASN A 329 -11.71 0.18 28.79
CA ASN A 329 -11.70 -1.27 28.91
C ASN A 329 -10.77 -1.72 30.04
N GLU A 330 -11.38 -2.12 31.17
CA GLU A 330 -10.65 -2.58 32.36
C GLU A 330 -9.81 -3.85 32.11
N LEU A 331 -10.14 -4.63 31.07
CA LEU A 331 -9.43 -5.84 30.67
C LEU A 331 -8.16 -5.56 29.85
N ALA A 332 -7.93 -4.32 29.40
CA ALA A 332 -6.71 -3.93 28.69
C ALA A 332 -5.56 -3.76 29.71
N TYR A 333 -4.84 -4.85 30.01
CA TYR A 333 -3.80 -4.83 31.03
C TYR A 333 -2.57 -4.03 30.58
N TYR A 334 -2.13 -3.07 31.41
CA TYR A 334 -0.93 -2.30 31.14
C TYR A 334 0.34 -3.11 31.38
N VAL A 335 1.18 -3.23 30.36
CA VAL A 335 2.49 -3.86 30.40
C VAL A 335 3.55 -2.78 30.12
N PRO A 336 4.42 -2.44 31.07
CA PRO A 336 5.47 -1.47 30.82
C PRO A 336 6.54 -2.03 29.87
N CYS A 337 7.18 -1.15 29.10
CA CYS A 337 8.31 -1.52 28.26
C CYS A 337 9.47 -2.04 29.13
N VAL A 338 9.76 -3.34 29.01
CA VAL A 338 10.86 -4.00 29.75
C VAL A 338 12.21 -3.43 29.37
N ALA A 339 12.43 -3.11 28.08
CA ALA A 339 13.69 -2.55 27.61
C ALA A 339 13.96 -1.17 28.26
N HIS A 340 12.94 -0.31 28.31
CA HIS A 340 13.05 0.98 28.97
C HIS A 340 13.20 0.83 30.49
N SER A 341 12.47 -0.10 31.11
CA SER A 341 12.60 -0.39 32.55
C SER A 341 14.00 -0.87 32.92
N LEU A 342 14.61 -1.73 32.09
CA LEU A 342 15.99 -2.18 32.26
C LEU A 342 16.99 -1.03 32.09
N ASN A 343 16.76 -0.16 31.11
CA ASN A 343 17.59 1.04 30.91
C ASN A 343 17.57 1.94 32.15
N LEU A 344 16.38 2.19 32.71
CA LEU A 344 16.19 3.01 33.90
C LEU A 344 16.88 2.41 35.14
N ILE A 345 16.79 1.08 35.33
CA ILE A 345 17.51 0.40 36.42
C ILE A 345 19.01 0.64 36.30
N GLY A 346 19.56 0.52 35.09
CA GLY A 346 20.95 0.81 34.85
C GLY A 346 21.30 2.25 35.22
N GLU A 347 20.56 3.23 34.69
CA GLU A 347 20.75 4.65 34.97
C GLU A 347 20.78 4.93 36.47
N CYS A 348 19.74 4.52 37.20
CA CYS A 348 19.67 4.68 38.63
C CYS A 348 20.81 3.97 39.37
N SER A 349 21.26 2.82 38.88
CA SER A 349 22.40 2.09 39.48
C SER A 349 23.70 2.89 39.37
N VAL A 350 23.95 3.55 38.23
CA VAL A 350 25.11 4.44 38.07
C VAL A 350 24.96 5.69 38.93
N ASP A 351 23.79 6.32 38.92
CA ASP A 351 23.55 7.55 39.66
C ASP A 351 23.63 7.33 41.19
N SER A 352 23.40 6.10 41.65
CA SER A 352 23.60 5.71 43.05
C SER A 352 25.07 5.58 43.47
N CYS A 353 26.01 5.52 42.52
CA CYS A 353 27.43 5.28 42.78
C CYS A 353 28.29 6.45 42.26
N PHE A 354 28.84 7.24 43.19
CA PHE A 354 29.71 8.38 42.88
C PHE A 354 30.89 8.03 41.97
N TYR A 355 31.56 6.89 42.20
CA TYR A 355 32.67 6.44 41.37
C TYR A 355 32.22 6.10 39.94
N ALA A 356 31.05 5.47 39.80
CA ALA A 356 30.49 5.16 38.48
C ALA A 356 30.09 6.44 37.73
N ILE A 357 29.48 7.42 38.41
CA ILE A 357 29.17 8.74 37.83
C ILE A 357 30.44 9.39 37.29
N ASN A 358 31.51 9.45 38.09
CA ASN A 358 32.77 10.07 37.67
C ASN A 358 33.39 9.35 36.48
N PHE A 359 33.38 8.01 36.49
CA PHE A 359 33.92 7.21 35.40
C PHE A 359 33.14 7.41 34.09
N PHE A 360 31.81 7.35 34.12
CA PHE A 360 31.01 7.57 32.92
C PHE A 360 31.05 9.05 32.47
N SER A 361 31.10 10.01 33.40
CA SER A 361 31.33 11.42 33.06
C SER A 361 32.67 11.62 32.35
N PHE A 362 33.72 10.94 32.80
CA PHE A 362 35.04 10.94 32.14
C PHE A 362 34.96 10.38 30.72
N LEU A 363 34.32 9.22 30.53
CA LEU A 363 34.11 8.63 29.20
C LEU A 363 33.38 9.59 28.25
N GLN A 364 32.35 10.26 28.74
CA GLN A 364 31.58 11.22 27.95
C GLN A 364 32.42 12.43 27.56
N LYS A 365 33.22 12.97 28.48
CA LYS A 365 34.13 14.08 28.22
C LYS A 365 35.20 13.71 27.21
N LEU A 366 35.77 12.51 27.32
CA LEU A 366 36.74 11.97 26.38
C LEU A 366 36.17 11.86 24.97
N TYR A 367 34.95 11.32 24.84
CA TYR A 367 34.23 11.31 23.57
C TYR A 367 34.00 12.72 23.03
N ALA A 368 33.45 13.62 23.85
CA ALA A 368 33.14 15.00 23.46
C ALA A 368 34.39 15.76 22.99
N PHE A 369 35.53 15.54 23.67
CA PHE A 369 36.83 16.09 23.30
C PHE A 369 37.21 15.68 21.88
N PHE A 370 37.21 14.39 21.55
CA PHE A 370 37.58 13.95 20.19
C PHE A 370 36.52 14.34 19.15
N SER A 371 35.21 14.19 19.45
CA SER A 371 34.14 14.43 18.47
C SER A 371 33.95 15.90 18.11
N ALA A 372 34.39 16.83 18.97
CA ALA A 372 34.22 18.25 18.73
C ALA A 372 35.23 18.85 17.72
N SER A 373 36.18 18.06 17.20
CA SER A 373 37.08 18.51 16.12
C SER A 373 37.44 17.36 15.19
N THR A 374 37.28 17.57 13.88
CA THR A 374 37.70 16.61 12.86
C THR A 374 39.20 16.31 12.94
N HIS A 375 40.04 17.31 13.24
CA HIS A 375 41.48 17.13 13.42
C HIS A 375 41.80 16.23 14.62
N ARG A 376 41.18 16.47 15.79
CA ARG A 376 41.37 15.60 16.97
C ARG A 376 40.92 14.17 16.69
N TRP A 377 39.81 14.03 15.97
CA TRP A 377 39.29 12.74 15.55
C TRP A 377 40.25 12.00 14.61
N ASP A 378 40.83 12.70 13.63
CA ASP A 378 41.82 12.13 12.71
C ASP A 378 43.07 11.68 13.44
N VAL A 379 43.56 12.47 14.41
CA VAL A 379 44.68 12.07 15.28
C VAL A 379 44.35 10.80 16.06
N LEU A 380 43.15 10.66 16.62
CA LEU A 380 42.72 9.42 17.29
C LEU A 380 42.71 8.21 16.33
N MET A 381 42.19 8.39 15.12
CA MET A 381 42.10 7.32 14.11
C MET A 381 43.46 6.90 13.54
N GLN A 382 44.52 7.69 13.72
CA GLN A 382 45.89 7.26 13.40
C GLN A 382 46.39 6.16 14.36
N TYR A 383 45.89 6.13 15.61
CA TYR A 383 46.31 5.17 16.62
C TYR A 383 45.31 4.03 16.85
N THR A 384 44.05 4.18 16.43
CA THR A 384 42.98 3.20 16.66
C THR A 384 42.22 2.86 15.38
N THR A 385 41.78 1.61 15.23
CA THR A 385 40.82 1.22 14.18
C THR A 385 39.36 1.41 14.61
N THR A 386 39.12 1.60 15.92
CA THR A 386 37.79 1.73 16.51
C THR A 386 37.70 3.00 17.34
N SER A 387 36.78 3.89 16.95
CA SER A 387 36.59 5.19 17.59
C SER A 387 35.90 5.10 18.95
N VAL A 388 36.24 6.03 19.86
CA VAL A 388 35.53 6.23 21.13
C VAL A 388 34.04 6.44 20.87
N LYS A 389 33.18 5.92 21.76
CA LYS A 389 31.73 5.93 21.61
C LYS A 389 31.07 6.91 22.57
N ASN A 390 30.01 7.55 22.09
CA ASN A 390 29.13 8.39 22.90
C ASN A 390 28.37 7.51 23.92
N LEU A 391 28.18 8.00 25.14
CA LEU A 391 27.23 7.39 26.06
C LEU A 391 25.82 7.82 25.63
N SER A 392 24.98 6.86 25.25
CA SER A 392 23.57 7.14 24.96
C SER A 392 22.81 7.29 26.29
N ALA A 393 22.03 8.37 26.39
CA ALA A 393 21.09 8.57 27.49
C ALA A 393 19.81 7.73 27.36
N THR A 394 19.60 7.06 26.22
CA THR A 394 18.39 6.27 25.96
C THR A 394 18.67 4.77 25.86
N ARG A 395 19.95 4.36 25.82
CA ARG A 395 20.37 2.97 25.62
C ARG A 395 21.57 2.60 26.48
N TRP A 396 21.31 1.84 27.54
CA TRP A 396 22.31 1.34 28.47
C TRP A 396 23.40 0.50 27.79
N SER A 397 23.06 -0.26 26.74
CA SER A 397 24.03 -1.07 25.98
C SER A 397 25.19 -0.23 25.45
N CYS A 398 24.98 1.05 25.13
CA CYS A 398 26.05 1.95 24.67
C CYS A 398 27.11 2.21 25.75
N ARG A 399 26.78 2.05 27.04
CA ARG A 399 27.76 2.15 28.13
C ARG A 399 28.75 0.99 28.10
N TYR A 400 28.28 -0.23 27.81
CA TYR A 400 29.16 -1.38 27.59
C TYR A 400 30.09 -1.16 26.41
N ASP A 401 29.56 -0.69 25.28
CA ASP A 401 30.36 -0.46 24.06
C ASP A 401 31.43 0.61 24.29
N ALA A 402 31.10 1.71 24.97
CA ALA A 402 32.05 2.76 25.31
C ALA A 402 33.18 2.24 26.22
N VAL A 403 32.83 1.48 27.25
CA VAL A 403 33.81 0.88 28.18
C VAL A 403 34.69 -0.14 27.46
N SER A 404 34.08 -1.04 26.69
CA SER A 404 34.80 -2.09 25.94
C SER A 404 35.76 -1.46 24.93
N THR A 405 35.31 -0.43 24.20
CA THR A 405 36.14 0.29 23.23
C THR A 405 37.34 0.95 23.90
N LEU A 406 37.13 1.66 25.02
CA LEU A 406 38.25 2.28 25.74
C LEU A 406 39.20 1.22 26.31
N LYS A 407 38.67 0.17 26.94
CA LYS A 407 39.48 -0.91 27.53
C LYS A 407 40.38 -1.57 26.48
N ASN A 408 39.84 -1.86 25.29
CA ASN A 408 40.58 -2.55 24.23
C ASN A 408 41.58 -1.64 23.49
N ASN A 409 41.39 -0.31 23.56
CA ASN A 409 42.24 0.67 22.88
C ASN A 409 42.91 1.66 23.84
N PHE A 410 43.07 1.28 25.11
CA PHE A 410 43.49 2.22 26.16
C PHE A 410 44.82 2.88 25.82
N ASP A 411 45.83 2.09 25.45
CA ASP A 411 47.17 2.59 25.10
C ASP A 411 47.13 3.50 23.88
N CYS A 412 46.32 3.16 22.88
CA CYS A 412 46.19 3.96 21.67
C CYS A 412 45.52 5.31 21.94
N VAL A 413 44.46 5.33 22.75
CA VAL A 413 43.79 6.57 23.16
C VAL A 413 44.72 7.43 24.02
N TYR A 414 45.49 6.80 24.93
CA TYR A 414 46.51 7.46 25.73
C TYR A 414 47.59 8.12 24.84
N ASN A 415 48.10 7.39 23.85
CA ASN A 415 49.10 7.91 22.91
C ASN A 415 48.56 9.07 22.06
N ALA A 416 47.31 8.99 21.62
CA ALA A 416 46.66 10.09 20.89
C ALA A 416 46.52 11.35 21.76
N LEU A 417 46.09 11.20 23.02
CA LEU A 417 46.04 12.30 23.99
C LEU A 417 47.44 12.87 24.26
N ASN A 418 48.44 12.01 24.43
CA ASN A 418 49.81 12.44 24.67
C ASN A 418 50.37 13.25 23.49
N LYS A 419 50.12 12.80 22.26
CA LYS A 419 50.49 13.51 21.03
C LYS A 419 49.85 14.90 20.97
N LEU A 420 48.55 15.01 21.26
CA LEU A 420 47.85 16.29 21.28
C LEU A 420 48.34 17.21 22.41
N SER A 421 48.68 16.66 23.57
CA SER A 421 49.15 17.44 24.71
C SER A 421 50.55 18.03 24.52
N SER A 422 51.41 17.32 23.80
CA SER A 422 52.84 17.66 23.63
C SER A 422 53.15 18.34 22.30
N ASN A 423 52.16 18.51 21.41
CA ASN A 423 52.36 19.14 20.10
C ASN A 423 52.24 20.68 20.21
N GLU A 424 53.34 21.40 20.02
CA GLU A 424 53.40 22.87 20.13
C GLU A 424 52.54 23.60 19.09
N ASP A 425 52.19 22.94 17.98
CA ASP A 425 51.33 23.49 16.94
C ASP A 425 49.84 23.44 17.31
N GLU A 426 49.45 22.66 18.34
CA GLU A 426 48.07 22.62 18.82
C GLU A 426 47.74 23.85 19.64
N ASN A 427 46.48 24.31 19.55
CA ASN A 427 46.04 25.44 20.36
C ASN A 427 46.11 25.12 21.87
N ALA A 428 46.37 26.15 22.69
CA ALA A 428 46.60 25.98 24.12
C ALA A 428 45.44 25.28 24.86
N VAL A 429 44.20 25.50 24.42
CA VAL A 429 43.00 24.86 24.98
C VAL A 429 43.05 23.35 24.76
N THR A 430 43.34 22.91 23.53
CA THR A 430 43.43 21.48 23.16
C THR A 430 44.55 20.78 23.91
N ARG A 431 45.71 21.43 24.05
CA ARG A 431 46.84 20.87 24.81
C ARG A 431 46.50 20.69 26.28
N ASN A 432 45.94 21.73 26.91
CA ASN A 432 45.59 21.70 28.33
C ASN A 432 44.47 20.70 28.62
N GLU A 433 43.47 20.63 27.75
CA GLU A 433 42.36 19.68 27.90
C GLU A 433 42.83 18.23 27.67
N ALA A 434 43.63 17.96 26.64
CA ALA A 434 44.24 16.65 26.42
C ALA A 434 45.09 16.21 27.64
N LYS A 435 45.89 17.13 28.17
CA LYS A 435 46.73 16.90 29.36
C LYS A 435 45.90 16.63 30.61
N SER A 436 44.70 17.20 30.73
CA SER A 436 43.79 16.95 31.86
C SER A 436 43.23 15.53 31.90
N TYR A 437 43.20 14.83 30.75
CA TYR A 437 42.76 13.43 30.67
C TYR A 437 43.91 12.43 30.90
N LEU A 438 45.16 12.88 30.75
CA LEU A 438 46.34 12.10 31.09
C LEU A 438 46.54 12.21 32.61
N TRP A 439 46.21 11.16 33.35
CA TRP A 439 46.53 11.10 34.77
C TRP A 439 48.04 11.27 34.95
N ASN A 440 48.45 12.29 35.71
CA ASN A 440 49.78 12.40 36.30
C ASN A 440 49.77 11.80 37.70
#